data_AF-A0A3S2M0F1-F1
#
_entry.id   AF-A0A3S2M0F1-F1
#
_cell.length_a   1.000
_cell.length_b   1.000
_cell.length_c   1.000
_cell.angle_alpha   90.00
_cell.angle_beta   90.00
_cell.angle_gamma   90.00
#
_symmetry.space_group_name_H-M   'P 1'
#
loop_
_entity.id
_entity.type
_entity.pdbx_description
1 polymer ?
#
loop_
_entity_poly.entity_id
_entity_poly.type
_entity_poly.pdbx_seq_one_letter_code
_entity_poly.pdbx_strand_id
1 'polypeptide(L)'
;MLLAALRLSLLFLSGSAVRVLQSGELLSRAGAPLTLQCSVGVGFSMGSQTMFWYRQNHVGAQLEFLIKEYEETAGRFHSFIDTGQNNFSLHVKELQQGDSGTYFCAASHSDAPGPRSPTNTRQEAAADRKRVLGDVRIDSEEQLRNQRNDEDLPPHPLELQRRLNGGTFC
;
A
#
# COMPACT_ATOMS: atom_id res chain seq x y z
N MET A 1 -27.22 -17.72 38.46
CA MET A 1 -26.47 -16.47 38.70
C MET A 1 -24.96 -16.65 38.43
N LEU A 2 -24.27 -17.66 38.96
CA LEU A 2 -22.84 -17.91 38.66
C LEU A 2 -22.52 -18.23 37.19
N LEU A 3 -23.40 -18.96 36.48
CA LEU A 3 -23.19 -19.30 35.06
C LEU A 3 -23.24 -18.09 34.12
N ALA A 4 -24.01 -17.05 34.47
CA ALA A 4 -24.08 -15.80 33.71
C ALA A 4 -22.81 -14.96 33.89
N ALA A 5 -22.25 -14.95 35.11
CA ALA A 5 -20.98 -14.29 35.41
C ALA A 5 -19.80 -14.97 34.68
N LEU A 6 -19.78 -16.31 34.63
CA LEU A 6 -18.73 -17.06 33.93
C LEU A 6 -18.75 -16.81 32.41
N ARG A 7 -19.94 -16.67 31.79
CA ARG A 7 -20.07 -16.28 30.38
C ARG A 7 -19.63 -14.84 30.11
N LEU A 8 -19.84 -13.93 31.05
CA LEU A 8 -19.37 -12.56 30.95
C LEU A 8 -17.84 -12.45 31.13
N SER A 9 -17.25 -13.36 31.91
CA SER A 9 -15.79 -13.41 32.15
C SER A 9 -15.01 -13.93 30.94
N LEU A 10 -15.61 -14.84 30.17
CA LEU A 10 -15.03 -15.43 28.95
C LEU A 10 -15.02 -14.47 27.74
N LEU A 11 -15.68 -13.31 27.84
CA LEU A 11 -15.75 -12.33 26.75
C LEU A 11 -14.58 -11.31 26.76
N PHE A 12 -13.67 -11.36 27.74
CA PHE A 12 -12.61 -10.36 27.93
C PHE A 12 -11.18 -10.91 27.79
N LEU A 13 -10.96 -11.98 27.03
CA LEU A 13 -9.62 -12.34 26.54
C LEU A 13 -9.46 -11.94 25.06
N SER A 14 -9.76 -10.68 24.73
CA SER A 14 -9.30 -10.09 23.47
C SER A 14 -7.95 -9.43 23.72
N GLY A 15 -6.85 -10.14 23.45
CA GLY A 15 -5.57 -9.48 23.27
C GLY A 15 -5.68 -8.48 22.11
N SER A 16 -5.39 -7.21 22.35
CA SER A 16 -5.40 -6.19 21.31
C SER A 16 -4.17 -6.39 20.41
N ALA A 17 -4.36 -6.98 19.24
CA ALA A 17 -3.32 -7.05 18.23
C ALA A 17 -3.08 -5.66 17.61
N VAL A 18 -1.82 -5.30 17.37
CA VAL A 18 -1.42 -4.04 16.73
C VAL A 18 -2.19 -3.85 15.41
N ARG A 19 -2.44 -2.59 15.03
CA ARG A 19 -3.04 -2.23 13.75
C ARG A 19 -2.18 -1.18 13.07
N VAL A 20 -1.96 -1.29 11.76
CA VAL A 20 -1.35 -0.25 10.94
C VAL A 20 -2.43 0.41 10.09
N LEU A 21 -2.27 1.69 9.82
CA LEU A 21 -3.16 2.52 9.03
C LEU A 21 -2.37 2.98 7.82
N GLN A 22 -2.88 2.71 6.63
CA GLN A 22 -2.26 3.12 5.37
C GLN A 22 -3.21 3.97 4.53
N SER A 23 -2.63 4.73 3.59
CA SER A 23 -3.42 5.33 2.51
C SER A 23 -4.23 4.26 1.76
N GLY A 24 -5.33 4.66 1.13
CA GLY A 24 -6.05 3.79 0.21
C GLY A 24 -5.33 3.63 -1.13
N GLU A 25 -6.08 3.28 -2.16
CA GLU A 25 -5.59 3.22 -3.54
C GLU A 25 -5.02 4.56 -4.01
N LEU A 26 -3.85 4.52 -4.66
CA LEU A 26 -3.16 5.68 -5.18
C LEU A 26 -2.88 5.50 -6.67
N LEU A 27 -3.35 6.44 -7.48
CA LEU A 27 -3.04 6.53 -8.90
C LEU A 27 -1.96 7.58 -9.12
N SER A 28 -0.90 7.25 -9.85
CA SER A 28 0.13 8.22 -10.22
C SER A 28 0.74 7.91 -11.57
N ARG A 29 1.37 8.90 -12.19
CA ARG A 29 2.02 8.76 -13.49
C ARG A 29 3.43 8.19 -13.31
N ALA A 30 3.88 7.40 -14.29
CA ALA A 30 5.29 7.03 -14.36
C ALA A 30 6.19 8.30 -14.37
N GLY A 31 7.33 8.24 -13.68
CA GLY A 31 8.26 9.34 -13.47
C GLY A 31 7.90 10.26 -12.30
N ALA A 32 6.67 10.22 -11.78
CA ALA A 32 6.28 11.08 -10.67
C ALA A 32 6.76 10.51 -9.31
N PRO A 33 7.12 11.37 -8.35
CA PRO A 33 7.33 10.94 -6.98
C PRO A 33 6.00 10.56 -6.31
N LEU A 34 6.03 9.58 -5.41
CA LEU A 34 4.86 9.14 -4.66
C LEU A 34 5.25 8.81 -3.22
N THR A 35 4.40 9.17 -2.25
CA THR A 35 4.61 8.82 -0.84
C THR A 35 3.46 7.97 -0.33
N LEU A 36 3.77 6.77 0.15
CA LEU A 36 2.86 5.86 0.82
C LEU A 36 2.88 6.15 2.32
N GLN A 37 1.74 6.52 2.89
CA GLN A 37 1.64 6.76 4.33
C GLN A 37 1.44 5.45 5.08
N CYS A 38 2.13 5.30 6.21
CA CYS A 38 1.84 4.25 7.18
C CYS A 38 1.96 4.79 8.59
N SER A 39 0.94 4.57 9.41
CA SER A 39 1.01 4.82 10.84
C SER A 39 0.53 3.64 11.67
N VAL A 40 0.85 3.65 12.95
CA VAL A 40 0.33 2.67 13.91
C VAL A 40 -0.96 3.21 14.53
N GLY A 41 -1.96 2.33 14.69
CA GLY A 41 -3.29 2.67 15.18
C GLY A 41 -3.31 3.21 16.61
N VAL A 42 -4.40 3.90 16.96
CA VAL A 42 -4.60 4.50 18.28
C VAL A 42 -4.47 3.45 19.38
N GLY A 43 -3.75 3.80 20.46
CA GLY A 43 -3.49 2.90 21.59
C GLY A 43 -2.24 2.02 21.44
N PHE A 44 -1.54 2.12 20.31
CA PHE A 44 -0.27 1.45 20.08
C PHE A 44 0.85 2.49 19.87
N SER A 45 2.08 2.08 20.16
CA SER A 45 3.27 2.90 19.94
C SER A 45 4.18 2.22 18.95
N MET A 46 4.64 2.97 17.96
CA MET A 46 5.63 2.49 17.00
C MET A 46 6.99 2.21 17.66
N GLY A 47 7.31 2.86 18.78
CA GLY A 47 8.57 2.63 19.50
C GLY A 47 8.73 1.23 20.12
N SER A 48 7.63 0.45 20.23
CA SER A 48 7.67 -0.95 20.66
C SER A 48 7.56 -1.95 19.49
N GLN A 49 7.58 -1.44 18.26
CA GLN A 49 7.46 -2.24 17.04
C GLN A 49 8.69 -2.05 16.18
N THR A 50 9.01 -3.07 15.40
CA THR A 50 9.89 -2.96 14.25
C THR A 50 9.04 -2.84 12.99
N MET A 51 9.26 -1.78 12.22
CA MET A 51 8.48 -1.49 11.01
C MET A 51 9.17 -1.94 9.72
N PHE A 52 8.37 -2.36 8.74
CA PHE A 52 8.82 -2.85 7.44
C PHE A 52 7.89 -2.44 6.31
N TRP A 53 8.45 -2.31 5.10
CA TRP A 53 7.70 -2.23 3.85
C TRP A 53 7.96 -3.43 2.95
N TYR A 54 6.88 -3.94 2.37
CA TYR A 54 6.89 -5.02 1.39
C TYR A 54 6.11 -4.63 0.13
N ARG A 55 6.40 -5.31 -0.98
CA ARG A 55 5.65 -5.20 -2.23
C ARG A 55 5.19 -6.57 -2.73
N GLN A 56 4.02 -6.62 -3.34
CA GLN A 56 3.54 -7.74 -4.13
C GLN A 56 3.14 -7.22 -5.51
N ASN A 57 3.90 -7.60 -6.55
CA ASN A 57 3.74 -7.06 -7.90
C ASN A 57 2.37 -7.39 -8.52
N HIS A 58 1.80 -8.55 -8.19
CA HIS A 58 0.45 -8.94 -8.60
C HIS A 58 -0.13 -9.94 -7.59
N VAL A 59 -1.45 -10.06 -7.55
CA VAL A 59 -2.14 -10.97 -6.62
C VAL A 59 -1.60 -12.39 -6.77
N GLY A 60 -1.14 -12.97 -5.65
CA GLY A 60 -0.56 -14.31 -5.59
C GLY A 60 0.96 -14.38 -5.79
N ALA A 61 1.61 -13.27 -6.16
CA ALA A 61 3.07 -13.20 -6.22
C ALA A 61 3.71 -13.31 -4.82
N GLN A 62 4.99 -13.67 -4.76
CA GLN A 62 5.76 -13.61 -3.52
C GLN A 62 5.88 -12.15 -3.03
N LEU A 63 5.85 -11.98 -1.71
CA LEU A 63 6.16 -10.70 -1.08
C LEU A 63 7.66 -10.39 -1.18
N GLU A 64 7.98 -9.28 -1.80
CA GLU A 64 9.30 -8.69 -1.87
C GLU A 64 9.52 -7.75 -0.69
N PHE A 65 10.66 -7.90 0.00
CA PHE A 65 11.08 -6.96 1.04
C PHE A 65 11.67 -5.71 0.40
N LEU A 66 11.22 -4.53 0.83
CA LEU A 66 11.71 -3.25 0.32
C LEU A 66 12.70 -2.59 1.28
N ILE A 67 12.24 -2.29 2.50
CA ILE A 67 13.01 -1.49 3.46
C ILE A 67 12.52 -1.72 4.89
N LYS A 68 13.44 -1.63 5.86
CA LYS A 68 13.18 -1.72 7.30
C LYS A 68 13.32 -0.34 7.95
N GLU A 69 12.69 -0.13 9.10
CA GLU A 69 12.95 1.05 9.93
C GLU A 69 14.44 1.36 10.11
N TYR A 70 14.76 2.66 10.16
CA TYR A 70 16.11 3.21 10.24
C TYR A 70 17.02 2.93 9.04
N GLU A 71 16.58 2.17 8.03
CA GLU A 71 17.19 2.18 6.71
C GLU A 71 16.65 3.39 5.94
N GLU A 72 17.51 4.38 5.68
CA GLU A 72 17.07 5.61 5.02
C GLU A 72 16.71 5.38 3.56
N THR A 73 17.47 4.55 2.84
CA THR A 73 17.32 4.34 1.40
C THR A 73 17.58 2.91 0.95
N ALA A 74 16.81 2.48 -0.05
CA ALA A 74 17.01 1.23 -0.80
C ALA A 74 16.70 1.50 -2.28
N GLY A 75 17.74 1.81 -3.07
CA GLY A 75 17.58 2.20 -4.48
C GLY A 75 16.74 3.47 -4.65
N ARG A 76 15.54 3.36 -5.22
CA ARG A 76 14.59 4.48 -5.41
C ARG A 76 13.67 4.71 -4.22
N PHE A 77 13.63 3.78 -3.27
CA PHE A 77 12.79 3.83 -2.09
C PHE A 77 13.51 4.56 -0.95
N HIS A 78 12.82 5.48 -0.29
CA HIS A 78 13.32 6.22 0.87
C HIS A 78 12.31 6.06 1.99
N SER A 79 12.75 5.67 3.18
CA SER A 79 11.84 5.58 4.33
C SER A 79 11.93 6.85 5.19
N PHE A 80 10.81 7.25 5.77
CA PHE A 80 10.74 8.31 6.77
C PHE A 80 10.09 7.75 8.03
N ILE A 81 10.85 7.75 9.13
CA ILE A 81 10.36 7.31 10.44
C ILE A 81 10.25 8.48 11.41
N ASP A 82 9.09 8.62 12.03
CA ASP A 82 8.84 9.50 13.17
C ASP A 82 8.02 8.72 14.21
N THR A 83 8.72 8.18 15.21
CA THR A 83 8.09 7.38 16.28
C THR A 83 7.21 8.22 17.18
N GLY A 84 7.44 9.53 17.31
CA GLY A 84 6.61 10.45 18.09
C GLY A 84 5.25 10.68 17.44
N GLN A 85 5.20 10.62 16.11
CA GLN A 85 3.96 10.70 15.31
C GLN A 85 3.41 9.33 14.89
N ASN A 86 4.00 8.23 15.37
CA ASN A 86 3.67 6.87 14.95
C ASN A 86 3.68 6.72 13.42
N ASN A 87 4.63 7.33 12.72
CA ASN A 87 4.67 7.41 11.26
C ASN A 87 5.89 6.67 10.68
N PHE A 88 5.66 5.85 9.66
CA PHE A 88 6.70 5.13 8.90
C PHE A 88 6.38 5.11 7.40
N SER A 89 6.51 6.26 6.74
CA SER A 89 6.11 6.43 5.34
C SER A 89 7.21 6.03 4.35
N LEU A 90 6.80 5.54 3.18
CA LEU A 90 7.70 5.18 2.08
C LEU A 90 7.58 6.19 0.94
N HIS A 91 8.68 6.85 0.61
CA HIS A 91 8.79 7.72 -0.56
C HIS A 91 9.46 7.00 -1.73
N VAL A 92 8.76 6.95 -2.86
CA VAL A 92 9.25 6.46 -4.15
C VAL A 92 9.65 7.67 -4.97
N LYS A 93 10.94 7.83 -5.24
CA LYS A 93 11.48 9.05 -5.89
C LYS A 93 10.98 9.24 -7.33
N GLU A 94 10.88 8.15 -8.08
CA GLU A 94 10.52 8.14 -9.49
C GLU A 94 9.75 6.86 -9.78
N LEU A 95 8.42 6.92 -9.82
CA LEU A 95 7.58 5.73 -10.01
C LEU A 95 7.79 5.13 -11.40
N GLN A 96 8.07 3.83 -11.47
CA GLN A 96 8.24 3.09 -12.73
C GLN A 96 7.02 2.20 -13.02
N GLN A 97 6.83 1.81 -14.29
CA GLN A 97 5.71 0.93 -14.67
C GLN A 97 5.74 -0.42 -13.90
N GLY A 98 6.94 -0.94 -13.64
CA GLY A 98 7.15 -2.14 -12.84
C GLY A 98 6.98 -1.95 -11.33
N ASP A 99 6.66 -0.74 -10.86
CA ASP A 99 6.29 -0.48 -9.46
C ASP A 99 4.81 -0.71 -9.20
N SER A 100 3.97 -0.89 -10.25
CA SER A 100 2.57 -1.23 -10.05
C SER A 100 2.44 -2.52 -9.22
N GLY A 101 1.55 -2.48 -8.23
CA GLY A 101 1.39 -3.59 -7.29
C GLY A 101 0.77 -3.16 -5.97
N THR A 102 0.73 -4.10 -5.05
CA THR A 102 0.22 -3.89 -3.69
C THR A 102 1.36 -3.75 -2.71
N TYR A 103 1.37 -2.65 -1.95
CA TYR A 103 2.39 -2.32 -0.97
C TYR A 103 1.85 -2.50 0.44
N PHE A 104 2.64 -3.15 1.29
CA PHE A 104 2.24 -3.47 2.65
C PHE A 104 3.21 -2.87 3.65
N CYS A 105 2.68 -2.09 4.57
CA CYS A 105 3.37 -1.73 5.80
C CYS A 105 3.12 -2.83 6.83
N ALA A 106 4.16 -3.20 7.56
CA ALA A 106 4.09 -4.24 8.57
C ALA A 106 4.75 -3.80 9.87
N ALA A 107 4.14 -4.16 10.99
CA ALA A 107 4.72 -4.06 12.33
C ALA A 107 5.01 -5.47 12.87
N SER A 108 6.17 -5.64 13.50
CA SER A 108 6.53 -6.80 14.31
C SER A 108 6.83 -6.33 15.71
N HIS A 109 6.39 -7.05 16.74
CA HIS A 109 6.74 -6.68 18.12
C HIS A 109 8.27 -6.74 18.28
N SER A 110 8.85 -5.70 18.87
CA SER A 110 10.27 -5.70 19.20
C SER A 110 10.43 -6.61 20.42
N ASP A 111 10.84 -7.87 20.22
CA ASP A 111 11.20 -8.73 21.35
C ASP A 111 12.42 -8.10 22.06
N ALA A 112 12.20 -7.51 23.23
CA ALA A 112 13.30 -7.36 24.17
C ALA A 112 13.84 -8.78 24.47
N PRO A 113 15.16 -8.98 24.62
CA PRO A 113 15.68 -10.28 25.07
C PRO A 113 15.16 -10.57 26.48
N GLY A 114 13.98 -11.20 26.56
CA GLY A 114 13.47 -11.76 27.79
C GLY A 114 14.34 -12.95 28.20
N PRO A 115 14.34 -13.34 29.49
CA PRO A 115 15.00 -14.56 29.92
C PRO A 115 14.48 -15.73 29.07
N ARG A 116 15.42 -16.39 28.38
CA ARG A 116 15.17 -17.43 27.37
C ARG A 116 14.12 -18.43 27.85
N SER A 117 12.94 -18.42 27.25
CA SER A 117 12.03 -19.57 27.33
C SER A 117 12.45 -20.58 26.26
N PRO A 118 12.83 -21.82 26.63
CA PRO A 118 13.26 -22.81 25.67
C PRO A 118 12.03 -23.58 25.17
N THR A 119 11.28 -23.01 24.24
CA THR A 119 10.26 -23.79 23.53
C THR A 119 10.75 -24.02 22.10
N ASN A 120 11.43 -25.15 21.95
CA ASN A 120 11.98 -25.65 20.71
C ASN A 120 10.87 -26.37 19.95
N THR A 121 10.03 -25.61 19.25
CA THR A 121 9.04 -26.16 18.32
C THR A 121 9.16 -25.40 17.01
N ARG A 122 9.88 -26.01 16.04
CA ARG A 122 10.06 -25.51 14.66
C ARG A 122 8.74 -25.23 13.91
N GLN A 123 7.59 -25.53 14.51
CA GLN A 123 6.26 -25.29 13.96
C GLN A 123 5.49 -24.13 14.63
N GLU A 124 5.94 -23.57 15.75
CA GLU A 124 5.27 -22.42 16.39
C GLU A 124 5.75 -21.07 15.83
N ALA A 125 6.93 -21.02 15.22
CA ALA A 125 7.41 -19.84 14.47
C ALA A 125 6.62 -19.56 13.17
N ALA A 126 5.71 -20.45 12.76
CA ALA A 126 4.85 -20.26 11.59
C ALA A 126 3.46 -19.70 11.94
N ALA A 127 3.03 -19.78 13.20
CA ALA A 127 1.69 -19.36 13.64
C ALA A 127 1.65 -17.92 14.22
N ASP A 128 2.80 -17.33 14.53
CA ASP A 128 2.96 -15.91 14.89
C ASP A 128 3.12 -15.00 13.65
N ARG A 129 2.55 -15.43 12.52
CA ARG A 129 2.61 -14.73 11.21
C ARG A 129 1.38 -13.87 10.92
N LYS A 130 0.62 -13.43 11.92
CA LYS A 130 -0.40 -12.39 11.69
C LYS A 130 0.22 -11.00 11.75
N ARG A 131 1.11 -10.81 10.79
CA ARG A 131 1.66 -9.54 10.33
C ARG A 131 0.49 -8.62 9.99
N VAL A 132 0.46 -7.47 10.66
CA VAL A 132 -0.57 -6.46 10.48
C VAL A 132 -0.23 -5.75 9.18
N LEU A 133 -0.95 -6.08 8.12
CA LEU A 133 -0.73 -5.55 6.77
C LEU A 133 -1.90 -4.62 6.45
N GLY A 134 -1.66 -3.32 6.39
CA GLY A 134 -2.48 -2.49 5.52
C GLY A 134 -2.02 -2.72 4.08
N ASP A 135 -2.83 -2.35 3.10
CA ASP A 135 -2.44 -2.43 1.70
C ASP A 135 -2.74 -1.13 0.98
N VAL A 136 -1.80 -0.73 0.12
CA VAL A 136 -1.96 0.37 -0.84
C VAL A 136 -1.76 -0.23 -2.22
N ARG A 137 -2.74 -0.07 -3.11
CA ARG A 137 -2.57 -0.35 -4.54
C ARG A 137 -1.98 0.86 -5.23
N ILE A 138 -0.94 0.63 -6.01
CA ILE A 138 -0.37 1.62 -6.92
C ILE A 138 -0.62 1.14 -8.33
N ASP A 139 -1.31 1.96 -9.11
CA ASP A 139 -1.39 1.82 -10.56
C ASP A 139 -0.61 2.96 -11.20
N SER A 140 0.51 2.61 -11.83
CA SER A 140 1.33 3.54 -12.59
C SER A 140 0.85 3.59 -14.05
N GLU A 141 0.11 4.64 -14.40
CA GLU A 141 -0.40 4.83 -15.76
C GLU A 141 0.72 5.28 -16.72
N GLU A 142 0.74 4.67 -17.91
CA GLU A 142 1.56 5.12 -19.04
C GLU A 142 0.81 6.22 -19.80
N GLN A 143 1.41 7.39 -20.03
CA GLN A 143 0.74 8.54 -20.68
C GLN A 143 0.39 8.35 -22.18
N LEU A 144 0.26 7.13 -22.70
CA LEU A 144 0.10 6.89 -24.14
C LEU A 144 -1.21 6.19 -24.49
N ARG A 145 -2.36 6.78 -24.13
CA ARG A 145 -3.64 6.48 -24.84
C ARG A 145 -4.75 7.53 -24.80
N ASN A 146 -4.50 8.78 -24.42
CA ASN A 146 -5.52 9.84 -24.47
C ASN A 146 -5.28 10.91 -25.55
N GLN A 147 -4.67 10.53 -26.67
CA GLN A 147 -4.49 11.43 -27.82
C GLN A 147 -4.83 10.80 -29.17
N ARG A 148 -5.68 9.78 -29.16
CA ARG A 148 -6.29 9.23 -30.37
C ARG A 148 -7.77 9.03 -30.07
N ASN A 149 -8.57 10.07 -30.28
CA ASN A 149 -10.03 10.03 -30.51
C ASN A 149 -10.63 11.46 -30.69
N ASP A 150 -9.95 12.36 -31.41
CA ASP A 150 -10.59 13.61 -31.91
C ASP A 150 -10.27 13.92 -33.39
N GLU A 151 -9.47 13.08 -34.07
CA GLU A 151 -9.12 13.21 -35.49
C GLU A 151 -9.65 12.07 -36.38
N ASP A 152 -10.70 11.37 -35.94
CA ASP A 152 -11.35 10.33 -36.76
C ASP A 152 -12.89 10.38 -36.70
N LEU A 153 -13.46 11.49 -36.21
CA LEU A 153 -14.91 11.68 -36.29
C LEU A 153 -15.26 12.06 -37.74
N PRO A 154 -16.11 11.29 -38.45
CA PRO A 154 -16.54 11.68 -39.78
C PRO A 154 -17.27 13.03 -39.70
N PRO A 155 -17.14 13.90 -40.73
CA PRO A 155 -17.74 15.21 -40.69
C PRO A 155 -19.24 15.11 -40.46
N HIS A 156 -19.73 15.96 -39.56
CA HIS A 156 -21.16 16.12 -39.26
C HIS A 156 -21.95 16.24 -40.58
N PRO A 157 -23.15 15.61 -40.71
CA PRO A 157 -23.93 15.59 -41.96
C PRO A 157 -24.23 16.96 -42.60
N LEU A 158 -24.02 18.05 -41.87
CA LEU A 158 -24.26 19.42 -42.33
C LEU A 158 -23.09 20.02 -43.13
N GLU A 159 -21.88 19.46 -43.06
CA GLU A 159 -20.72 19.94 -43.84
C GLU A 159 -20.66 19.32 -45.25
N LEU A 160 -21.29 18.17 -45.48
CA LEU A 160 -21.39 17.57 -46.82
C LEU A 160 -22.31 18.41 -47.75
N GLN A 161 -23.34 19.04 -47.19
CA GLN A 161 -24.28 19.88 -47.92
C GLN A 161 -23.66 21.21 -48.38
N ARG A 162 -22.69 21.75 -47.61
CA ARG A 162 -21.97 22.98 -48.00
C ARG A 162 -20.96 22.76 -49.13
N ARG A 163 -20.33 21.57 -49.22
CA ARG A 163 -19.41 21.26 -50.32
C ARG A 163 -20.13 21.02 -51.66
N LEU A 164 -21.37 20.55 -51.65
CA LEU A 164 -22.16 20.38 -52.87
C LEU A 164 -22.73 21.71 -53.39
N ASN A 165 -23.01 22.67 -52.51
CA ASN A 165 -23.61 23.96 -52.88
C ASN A 165 -22.58 25.10 -53.10
N GLY A 166 -21.29 24.84 -52.91
CA GLY A 166 -20.20 25.82 -53.08
C GLY A 166 -19.46 25.75 -54.42
N GLY A 167 -19.94 24.96 -55.38
CA GLY A 167 -19.38 24.88 -56.71
C GLY A 167 -19.90 25.98 -57.62
N THR A 168 -19.17 27.10 -57.70
CA THR A 168 -19.32 28.09 -58.77
C THR A 168 -18.94 27.43 -60.10
N PHE A 169 -19.90 27.28 -61.01
CA PHE A 169 -19.65 27.07 -62.44
C PHE A 169 -19.99 28.36 -63.19
N CYS A 170 -19.16 28.66 -64.19
CA CYS A 170 -19.20 29.82 -65.08
C CYS A 170 -20.56 30.10 -65.74
#